data_AF-A0A9K3JYX1-F1
#
_entry.id   AF-A0A9K3JYX1-F1
#
_cell.length_a   1.000
_cell.length_b   1.000
_cell.length_c   1.000
_cell.angle_alpha   90.00
_cell.angle_beta   90.00
_cell.angle_gamma   90.00
#
_symmetry.space_group_name_H-M   'P 1'
#
loop_
_entity.id
_entity.type
_entity.pdbx_description
1 polymer ?
#
loop_
_entity_poly.entity_id
_entity_poly.type
_entity_poly.pdbx_seq_one_letter_code
_entity_poly.pdbx_strand_id
1 'polypeptide(L)'
;MCELYQFTSEHRTVDPEILFNSHTSIEAEGIEFWPLEKVEHKDEKQPISDSDANWEEMLPTDYEDILKLSKNRIQWTTKKQAYSIMSKGFLIRDGKKRSIWFFLDKNGKKCHMLSASATATWDLYSYKLTLPESRFGEAFQCIFRIPNIISNIQSHLVSPQTTYACYLVYKLPKDQSEFQAPILVEDQGDFNSNRHRYIFLVSPQTPVIRPKADQNTHNPLNKPKFKGLPQERNDGWMEVQIWEFLAATTTETIPACLALGTRGDKMLSGLIIEGVEFRPI
;
A
#
# COMPACT_ATOMS: atom_id res chain seq x y z
N MET A 1 0.69 -15.89 -3.05
CA MET A 1 1.44 -16.28 -4.27
C MET A 1 2.66 -15.39 -4.39
N CYS A 2 3.86 -15.93 -4.23
CA CYS A 2 5.13 -15.19 -4.35
C CYS A 2 5.83 -15.66 -5.63
N GLU A 3 6.35 -14.73 -6.45
CA GLU A 3 7.15 -15.10 -7.62
C GLU A 3 8.52 -15.61 -7.16
N LEU A 4 8.80 -16.89 -7.40
CA LEU A 4 10.04 -17.52 -6.96
C LEU A 4 11.15 -17.41 -8.02
N TYR A 5 10.79 -17.43 -9.30
CA TYR A 5 11.73 -17.70 -10.38
C TYR A 5 11.17 -17.35 -11.76
N GLN A 6 12.04 -16.89 -12.68
CA GLN A 6 11.72 -16.73 -14.10
C GLN A 6 12.68 -17.55 -14.96
N PHE A 7 12.15 -18.19 -16.00
CA PHE A 7 12.93 -18.86 -17.03
C PHE A 7 12.23 -18.78 -18.40
N THR A 8 13.02 -18.92 -19.46
CA THR A 8 12.51 -19.10 -20.82
C THR A 8 12.63 -20.57 -21.19
N SER A 9 11.52 -21.21 -21.54
CA SER A 9 11.55 -22.58 -22.06
C SER A 9 11.70 -22.56 -23.58
N GLU A 10 12.84 -23.04 -24.08
CA GLU A 10 13.11 -23.21 -25.51
C GLU A 10 13.02 -24.69 -25.90
N HIS A 11 11.89 -25.34 -25.59
CA HIS A 11 11.68 -26.79 -25.81
C HIS A 11 12.72 -27.69 -25.11
N ARG A 12 13.38 -27.20 -24.07
CA ARG A 12 14.28 -27.95 -23.19
C ARG A 12 13.62 -28.13 -21.84
N THR A 13 13.82 -29.30 -21.23
CA THR A 13 13.48 -29.53 -19.83
C THR A 13 14.27 -28.54 -18.98
N VAL A 14 13.56 -27.82 -18.11
CA VAL A 14 14.16 -26.96 -17.10
C VAL A 14 13.83 -27.59 -15.76
N ASP A 15 14.86 -27.94 -15.00
CA ASP A 15 14.75 -28.54 -13.68
C ASP A 15 15.12 -27.47 -12.62
N PRO A 16 14.18 -26.62 -12.19
CA PRO A 16 14.46 -25.62 -11.17
C PRO A 16 14.58 -26.30 -9.81
N GLU A 17 15.77 -26.26 -9.21
CA GLU A 17 15.96 -26.59 -7.81
C GLU A 17 15.58 -25.37 -6.94
N ILE A 18 14.43 -25.45 -6.28
CA ILE A 18 13.96 -24.43 -5.35
C ILE A 18 14.18 -24.94 -3.93
N LEU A 19 15.23 -24.43 -3.29
CA LEU A 19 15.50 -24.72 -1.88
C LEU A 19 14.81 -23.67 -1.01
N PHE A 20 13.86 -24.11 -0.20
CA PHE A 20 13.28 -23.27 0.83
C PHE A 20 14.06 -23.43 2.12
N ASN A 21 14.83 -22.40 2.50
CA ASN A 21 15.53 -22.37 3.78
C ASN A 21 14.72 -21.56 4.79
N SER A 22 14.29 -22.19 5.88
CA SER A 22 13.54 -21.55 6.96
C SER A 22 13.99 -22.07 8.31
N HIS A 23 14.02 -21.18 9.30
CA HIS A 23 14.24 -21.53 10.71
C HIS A 23 13.02 -22.20 11.37
N THR A 24 11.97 -22.47 10.60
CA THR A 24 10.66 -22.99 11.05
C THR A 24 9.99 -23.79 9.93
N SER A 25 8.89 -24.51 10.23
CA SER A 25 8.14 -25.27 9.21
C SER A 25 7.62 -24.37 8.09
N ILE A 26 7.77 -24.86 6.84
CA ILE A 26 7.18 -24.27 5.64
C ILE A 26 6.08 -25.20 5.18
N GLU A 27 4.89 -24.64 4.99
CA GLU A 27 3.78 -25.33 4.33
C GLU A 27 3.64 -24.71 2.94
N ALA A 28 3.89 -25.51 1.91
CA ALA A 28 3.75 -25.11 0.52
C ALA A 28 2.61 -25.91 -0.10
N GLU A 29 1.59 -25.22 -0.61
CA GLU A 29 0.43 -25.85 -1.26
C GLU A 29 0.76 -26.32 -2.69
N GLY A 30 1.65 -25.61 -3.38
CA GLY A 30 2.09 -25.96 -4.73
C GLY A 30 2.96 -24.87 -5.36
N ILE A 31 3.48 -25.16 -6.54
CA ILE A 31 4.18 -24.19 -7.41
C ILE A 31 3.35 -24.04 -8.67
N GLU A 32 2.97 -22.81 -8.99
CA GLU A 32 2.21 -22.49 -10.19
C GLU A 32 3.08 -21.74 -11.20
N PHE A 33 3.01 -22.14 -12.47
CA PHE A 33 3.77 -21.54 -13.56
C PHE A 33 2.86 -20.64 -14.40
N TRP A 34 3.22 -19.36 -14.48
CA TRP A 34 2.49 -18.37 -15.29
C TRP A 34 3.32 -18.00 -16.52
N PRO A 35 2.76 -18.08 -17.75
CA PRO A 35 3.44 -17.58 -18.93
C PRO A 35 3.56 -16.06 -18.85
N LEU A 36 4.77 -15.53 -18.99
CA LEU A 36 5.00 -14.10 -19.13
C LEU A 36 4.77 -13.71 -20.60
N GLU A 37 3.70 -12.96 -20.87
CA GLU A 37 3.39 -12.52 -22.23
C GLU A 37 4.54 -11.66 -22.80
N LYS A 38 4.98 -11.98 -24.02
CA LYS A 38 5.88 -11.13 -24.80
C LYS A 38 5.08 -9.94 -25.30
N VAL A 39 5.24 -8.78 -24.66
CA VAL A 39 4.69 -7.54 -25.20
C VAL A 39 5.61 -7.08 -26.33
N GLU A 40 5.21 -7.31 -27.57
CA GLU A 40 5.70 -6.50 -28.68
C GLU A 40 5.31 -5.05 -28.39
N HIS A 41 6.28 -4.13 -28.43
CA HIS A 41 6.02 -2.71 -28.22
C HIS A 41 5.01 -2.20 -29.26
N LYS A 42 3.73 -2.21 -28.91
CA LYS A 42 2.75 -1.28 -29.46
C LYS A 42 2.88 0.02 -28.69
N ASP A 43 3.44 1.02 -29.36
CA ASP A 43 3.24 2.42 -29.01
C ASP A 43 1.74 2.73 -29.08
N GLU A 44 1.01 2.44 -28.01
CA GLU A 44 -0.29 3.04 -27.75
C GLU A 44 -0.11 4.08 -26.64
N LYS A 45 0.50 5.20 -27.01
CA LYS A 45 0.13 6.48 -26.37
C LYS A 45 -1.29 6.79 -26.80
N GLN A 46 -2.27 6.23 -26.11
CA GLN A 46 -3.59 6.83 -26.10
C GLN A 46 -3.48 8.16 -25.36
N PRO A 47 -3.80 9.30 -26.00
CA PRO A 47 -4.01 10.52 -25.25
C PRO A 47 -5.19 10.28 -24.31
N ILE A 48 -4.99 10.62 -23.05
CA ILE A 48 -6.08 10.73 -22.08
C ILE A 48 -7.10 11.68 -22.72
N SER A 49 -8.25 11.14 -23.09
CA SER A 49 -9.39 11.94 -23.49
C SER A 49 -9.76 12.80 -22.30
N ASP A 50 -9.59 14.12 -22.44
CA ASP A 50 -10.29 15.13 -21.66
C ASP A 50 -11.79 15.02 -21.99
N SER A 51 -12.42 13.87 -21.70
CA SER A 51 -13.86 13.84 -21.60
C SER A 51 -14.17 14.77 -20.44
N ASP A 52 -15.05 15.74 -20.66
CA ASP A 52 -15.70 16.53 -19.62
C ASP A 52 -16.37 15.56 -18.62
N ALA A 53 -15.57 15.01 -17.72
CA ALA A 53 -16.00 14.12 -16.66
C ALA A 53 -16.99 14.94 -15.85
N ASN A 54 -18.19 14.39 -15.65
CA ASN A 54 -19.23 15.04 -14.88
C ASN A 54 -18.78 15.12 -13.42
N TRP A 55 -17.92 16.08 -13.11
CA TRP A 55 -17.30 16.28 -11.81
C TRP A 55 -18.37 16.58 -10.74
N GLU A 56 -19.58 16.97 -11.14
CA GLU A 56 -20.74 17.09 -10.24
C GLU A 56 -21.18 15.75 -9.69
N GLU A 57 -21.15 14.68 -10.50
CA GLU A 57 -21.47 13.32 -10.05
C GLU A 57 -20.32 12.67 -9.25
N MET A 58 -19.11 13.20 -9.37
CA MET A 58 -17.92 12.70 -8.68
C MET A 58 -17.75 13.27 -7.27
N LEU A 59 -18.53 14.27 -6.89
CA LEU A 59 -18.50 14.79 -5.52
C LEU A 59 -19.35 13.89 -4.61
N PRO A 60 -18.82 13.45 -3.45
CA PRO A 60 -19.64 12.80 -2.44
C PRO A 60 -20.79 13.69 -2.00
N THR A 61 -21.93 13.09 -1.66
CA THR A 61 -23.11 13.84 -1.20
C THR A 61 -22.85 14.67 0.06
N ASP A 62 -21.87 14.28 0.87
CA ASP A 62 -21.44 14.92 2.11
C ASP A 62 -20.18 15.79 1.95
N TYR A 63 -19.82 16.19 0.72
CA TYR A 63 -18.57 16.91 0.44
C TYR A 63 -18.41 18.22 1.24
N GLU A 64 -19.49 18.97 1.45
CA GLU A 64 -19.46 20.23 2.19
C GLU A 64 -19.09 20.01 3.66
N ASP A 65 -19.60 18.94 4.26
CA ASP A 65 -19.31 18.61 5.65
C ASP A 65 -17.86 18.16 5.80
N ILE A 66 -17.35 17.37 4.86
CA ILE A 66 -15.93 16.97 4.83
C ILE A 66 -15.03 18.20 4.69
N LEU A 67 -15.36 19.16 3.82
CA LEU A 67 -14.57 20.37 3.65
C LEU A 67 -14.55 21.26 4.91
N LYS A 68 -15.65 21.29 5.68
CA LYS A 68 -15.71 21.98 6.99
C LYS A 68 -14.79 21.34 8.04
N LEU A 69 -14.45 20.06 7.92
CA LEU A 69 -13.49 19.38 8.80
C LEU A 69 -12.03 19.76 8.54
N SER A 70 -11.76 20.57 7.51
CA SER A 70 -10.41 20.97 7.15
C SER A 70 -9.70 21.67 8.31
N LYS A 71 -8.44 21.31 8.52
CA LYS A 71 -7.55 21.96 9.49
C LYS A 71 -7.27 23.41 9.09
N ASN A 72 -7.31 23.71 7.80
CA ASN A 72 -7.08 25.04 7.24
C ASN A 72 -8.40 25.66 6.81
N ARG A 73 -8.50 26.99 6.81
CA ARG A 73 -9.65 27.66 6.20
C ARG A 73 -9.60 27.47 4.68
N ILE A 74 -10.41 26.53 4.19
CA ILE A 74 -10.62 26.33 2.77
C ILE A 74 -11.87 27.09 2.37
N GLN A 75 -11.79 27.86 1.29
CA GLN A 75 -12.95 28.52 0.68
C GLN A 75 -13.17 27.90 -0.71
N TRP A 76 -14.43 27.63 -1.02
CA TRP A 76 -14.87 27.20 -2.35
C TRP A 76 -16.18 27.92 -2.66
N THR A 77 -16.32 28.42 -3.89
CA THR A 77 -17.54 29.09 -4.36
C THR A 77 -18.31 28.27 -5.38
N THR A 78 -17.62 27.29 -6.00
CA THR A 78 -18.20 26.40 -7.00
C THR A 78 -17.91 24.96 -6.64
N LYS A 79 -18.79 24.05 -7.04
CA LYS A 79 -18.56 22.61 -6.90
C LYS A 79 -17.30 22.14 -7.66
N LYS A 80 -16.98 22.74 -8.82
CA LYS A 80 -15.73 22.46 -9.55
C LYS A 80 -14.48 22.76 -8.70
N GLN A 81 -14.47 23.88 -7.98
CA GLN A 81 -13.39 24.20 -7.04
C GLN A 81 -13.34 23.21 -5.89
N ALA A 82 -14.50 22.85 -5.30
CA ALA A 82 -14.58 21.83 -4.25
C ALA A 82 -13.98 20.50 -4.73
N TYR A 83 -14.36 20.03 -5.91
CA TYR A 83 -13.82 18.80 -6.51
C TYR A 83 -12.30 18.89 -6.71
N SER A 84 -11.79 20.02 -7.22
CA SER A 84 -10.35 20.21 -7.40
C SER A 84 -9.57 20.16 -6.07
N ILE A 85 -10.11 20.77 -5.00
CA ILE A 85 -9.51 20.73 -3.67
C ILE A 85 -9.52 19.29 -3.13
N MET A 86 -10.65 18.61 -3.21
CA MET A 86 -10.79 17.25 -2.69
C MET A 86 -9.96 16.24 -3.49
N SER A 87 -9.79 16.43 -4.80
CA SER A 87 -8.95 15.54 -5.63
C SER A 87 -7.46 15.72 -5.33
N LYS A 88 -7.01 16.95 -5.04
CA LYS A 88 -5.62 17.22 -4.59
C LYS A 88 -5.35 16.69 -3.18
N GLY A 89 -6.39 16.76 -2.34
CA GLY A 89 -6.35 16.34 -0.96
C GLY A 89 -5.97 17.45 0.01
N PHE A 90 -6.35 17.25 1.27
CA PHE A 90 -6.14 18.21 2.35
C PHE A 90 -6.20 17.54 3.72
N LEU A 91 -5.64 18.21 4.73
CA LEU A 91 -5.71 17.75 6.11
C LEU A 91 -7.07 18.07 6.72
N ILE A 92 -7.72 17.06 7.27
CA ILE A 92 -8.87 17.17 8.15
C ILE A 92 -8.48 16.78 9.58
N ARG A 93 -9.22 17.30 10.56
CA ARG A 93 -9.13 16.84 11.95
C ARG A 93 -10.36 16.01 12.29
N ASP A 94 -10.13 14.79 12.74
CA ASP A 94 -11.16 14.04 13.46
C ASP A 94 -11.24 14.54 14.91
N GLY A 95 -12.39 14.37 15.56
CA GLY A 95 -12.69 14.81 16.93
C GLY A 95 -11.69 14.31 17.99
N LYS A 96 -10.84 13.33 17.65
CA LYS A 96 -9.73 12.82 18.47
C LYS A 96 -8.36 13.45 18.18
N LYS A 97 -8.31 14.60 17.49
CA LYS A 97 -7.06 15.29 17.05
C LYS A 97 -6.16 14.45 16.13
N ARG A 98 -6.69 13.40 15.51
CA ARG A 98 -5.96 12.63 14.49
C ARG A 98 -5.84 13.48 13.23
N SER A 99 -4.64 13.53 12.67
CA SER A 99 -4.41 14.17 11.38
C SER A 99 -4.72 13.16 10.29
N ILE A 100 -5.69 13.49 9.45
CA ILE A 100 -6.13 12.64 8.34
C ILE A 100 -5.94 13.44 7.06
N TRP A 101 -5.23 12.87 6.09
CA TRP A 101 -5.14 13.43 4.76
C TRP A 101 -6.26 12.85 3.91
N PHE A 102 -7.30 13.62 3.63
CA PHE A 102 -8.45 13.19 2.85
C PHE A 102 -8.29 13.58 1.39
N PHE A 103 -8.70 12.72 0.46
CA PHE A 103 -8.78 13.05 -0.96
C PHE A 103 -9.80 12.18 -1.72
N LEU A 104 -10.08 12.49 -2.98
CA LEU A 104 -10.90 11.67 -3.87
C LEU A 104 -10.03 10.95 -4.90
N ASP A 105 -10.40 9.72 -5.24
CA ASP A 105 -9.82 9.04 -6.39
C ASP A 105 -10.37 9.61 -7.72
N LYS A 106 -9.85 9.08 -8.83
CA LYS A 106 -10.29 9.44 -10.19
C LYS A 106 -11.76 9.12 -10.51
N ASN A 107 -12.46 8.41 -9.63
CA ASN A 107 -13.87 8.05 -9.76
C ASN A 107 -14.75 8.77 -8.72
N GLY A 108 -14.19 9.72 -7.95
CA GLY A 108 -14.93 10.42 -6.89
C GLY A 108 -15.12 9.63 -5.60
N LYS A 109 -14.47 8.47 -5.47
CA LYS A 109 -14.53 7.64 -4.26
C LYS A 109 -13.58 8.20 -3.21
N LYS A 110 -14.01 8.10 -1.94
CA LYS A 110 -13.27 8.68 -0.81
C LYS A 110 -11.99 7.90 -0.57
N CYS A 111 -10.89 8.61 -0.40
CA CYS A 111 -9.59 8.08 0.02
C CYS A 111 -9.13 8.86 1.24
N HIS A 112 -8.35 8.21 2.10
CA HIS A 112 -7.74 8.91 3.22
C HIS A 112 -6.46 8.23 3.67
N MET A 113 -5.54 9.02 4.20
CA MET A 113 -4.35 8.54 4.88
C MET A 113 -4.39 9.00 6.33
N LEU A 114 -4.15 8.07 7.24
CA LEU A 114 -3.96 8.37 8.65
C LEU A 114 -2.46 8.56 8.90
N SER A 115 -2.09 9.61 9.64
CA SER A 115 -0.69 9.80 10.04
C SER A 115 -0.19 8.63 10.87
N ALA A 116 1.12 8.39 10.84
CA ALA A 116 1.77 7.41 11.70
C ALA A 116 1.29 7.55 13.16
N SER A 117 1.33 8.76 13.71
CA SER A 117 0.86 9.07 15.08
C SER A 117 -0.60 8.71 15.37
N ALA A 118 -1.44 8.56 14.35
CA ALA A 118 -2.86 8.20 14.48
C ALA A 118 -3.12 6.70 14.34
N THR A 119 -2.14 5.91 13.87
CA THR A 119 -2.31 4.50 13.48
C THR A 119 -1.59 3.50 14.37
N ALA A 120 -0.80 3.93 15.34
CA ALA A 120 -0.08 3.00 16.22
C ALA A 120 0.21 3.65 17.57
N THR A 121 0.44 2.80 18.57
CA THR A 121 1.07 3.23 19.83
C THR A 121 2.56 3.22 19.63
N TRP A 122 3.12 4.41 19.40
CA TRP A 122 4.55 4.62 19.27
C TRP A 122 5.17 4.65 20.67
N ASP A 123 5.90 3.60 21.00
CA ASP A 123 6.54 3.41 22.31
C ASP A 123 8.03 3.84 22.26
N LEU A 124 8.79 3.45 23.29
CA LEU A 124 10.23 3.72 23.41
C LEU A 124 11.06 3.17 22.24
N TYR A 125 10.49 2.35 21.36
CA TYR A 125 11.16 1.80 20.17
C TYR A 125 10.91 2.62 18.90
N SER A 126 10.55 3.90 19.04
CA SER A 126 10.37 4.80 17.91
C SER A 126 10.74 6.25 18.22
N TYR A 127 11.14 6.98 17.17
CA TYR A 127 11.38 8.41 17.25
C TYR A 127 10.48 9.16 16.28
N LYS A 128 9.81 10.20 16.79
CA LYS A 128 9.08 11.14 15.96
C LYS A 128 10.07 12.03 15.20
N LEU A 129 9.91 12.11 13.90
CA LEU A 129 10.65 13.00 13.00
C LEU A 129 9.77 14.17 12.57
N THR A 130 10.33 15.37 12.57
CA THR A 130 9.73 16.53 11.89
C THR A 130 10.19 16.51 10.44
N LEU A 131 9.29 16.18 9.52
CA LEU A 131 9.57 16.06 8.09
C LEU A 131 8.62 16.99 7.31
N PRO A 132 9.05 18.20 6.93
CA PRO A 132 8.22 19.14 6.18
C PRO A 132 7.70 18.59 4.85
N GLU A 133 8.40 17.63 4.26
CA GLU A 133 8.02 16.95 3.02
C GLU A 133 6.92 15.88 3.22
N SER A 134 6.65 15.47 4.46
CA SER A 134 5.51 14.59 4.78
C SER A 134 4.20 15.36 4.68
N ARG A 135 3.13 14.69 4.26
CA ARG A 135 1.76 15.24 4.21
C ARG A 135 1.28 15.74 5.58
N PHE A 136 1.86 15.22 6.66
CA PHE A 136 1.52 15.55 8.03
C PHE A 136 2.52 16.50 8.70
N GLY A 137 3.65 16.80 8.04
CA GLY A 137 4.78 17.51 8.65
C GLY A 137 5.57 16.65 9.65
N GLU A 138 5.23 15.36 9.75
CA GLU A 138 5.81 14.41 10.70
C GLU A 138 5.84 12.99 10.14
N ALA A 139 6.74 12.17 10.66
CA ALA A 139 6.80 10.73 10.45
C ALA A 139 7.39 10.05 11.69
N PHE A 140 7.44 8.72 11.71
CA PHE A 140 8.06 7.98 12.80
C PHE A 140 9.11 7.01 12.29
N GLN A 141 10.30 7.06 12.86
CA GLN A 141 11.36 6.10 12.61
C GLN A 141 11.30 4.97 13.63
N CYS A 142 11.25 3.72 13.14
CA CYS A 142 11.30 2.52 13.95
C CYS A 142 12.75 2.27 14.42
N ILE A 143 12.94 1.94 15.69
CA ILE A 143 14.26 1.63 16.27
C ILE A 143 14.48 0.12 16.35
N PHE A 144 13.43 -0.64 16.63
CA PHE A 144 13.53 -2.07 16.90
C PHE A 144 12.63 -2.91 15.99
N ARG A 145 11.33 -2.58 15.94
CA ARG A 145 10.32 -3.32 15.16
C ARG A 145 9.30 -2.35 14.56
N ILE A 146 8.57 -2.83 13.57
CA ILE A 146 7.38 -2.16 13.07
C ILE A 146 6.28 -2.28 14.14
N PRO A 147 5.61 -1.18 14.55
CA PRO A 147 4.53 -1.29 15.50
C PRO A 147 3.28 -1.90 14.84
N ASN A 148 2.43 -2.50 15.67
CA ASN A 148 1.10 -2.92 15.20
C ASN A 148 0.31 -1.69 14.76
N ILE A 149 -0.35 -1.81 13.61
CA ILE A 149 -1.25 -0.79 13.10
C ILE A 149 -2.61 -1.00 13.77
N ILE A 150 -3.00 -0.05 14.60
CA ILE A 150 -4.25 -0.03 15.34
C ILE A 150 -5.00 1.25 14.98
N SER A 151 -6.13 1.12 14.30
CA SER A 151 -6.99 2.24 13.95
C SER A 151 -8.45 1.85 13.87
N ASN A 152 -9.34 2.82 14.11
CA ASN A 152 -10.78 2.67 13.87
C ASN A 152 -11.17 3.60 12.74
N ILE A 153 -11.36 3.04 11.55
CA ILE A 153 -11.74 3.77 10.35
C ILE A 153 -13.21 4.15 10.48
N GLN A 154 -13.52 5.44 10.37
CA GLN A 154 -14.89 5.93 10.45
C GLN A 154 -15.61 5.73 9.12
N SER A 155 -16.86 5.27 9.15
CA SER A 155 -17.64 5.00 7.94
C SER A 155 -17.78 6.19 7.00
N HIS A 156 -17.82 7.42 7.53
CA HIS A 156 -17.90 8.64 6.71
C HIS A 156 -16.64 8.91 5.88
N LEU A 157 -15.50 8.31 6.22
CA LEU A 157 -14.23 8.43 5.48
C LEU A 157 -14.10 7.43 4.33
N VAL A 158 -15.06 6.51 4.20
CA VAL A 158 -15.12 5.50 3.13
C VAL A 158 -16.39 5.66 2.30
N SER A 159 -16.32 5.22 1.05
CA SER A 159 -17.49 5.09 0.19
C SER A 159 -18.20 3.77 0.49
N PRO A 160 -19.54 3.77 0.61
CA PRO A 160 -20.28 2.55 0.92
C PRO A 160 -20.15 1.50 -0.19
N GLN A 161 -20.27 0.23 0.18
CA GLN A 161 -20.23 -0.94 -0.72
C GLN A 161 -18.99 -0.96 -1.62
N THR A 162 -17.88 -0.44 -1.11
CA THR A 162 -16.63 -0.31 -1.85
C THR A 162 -15.56 -1.12 -1.13
N THR A 163 -14.80 -1.93 -1.87
CA THR A 163 -13.65 -2.64 -1.31
C THR A 163 -12.48 -1.67 -1.24
N TYR A 164 -11.84 -1.63 -0.07
CA TYR A 164 -10.68 -0.80 0.19
C TYR A 164 -9.44 -1.66 0.36
N ALA A 165 -8.33 -1.18 -0.18
CA ALA A 165 -7.00 -1.62 0.15
C ALA A 165 -6.34 -0.62 1.11
N CYS A 166 -5.60 -1.17 2.07
CA CYS A 166 -4.82 -0.47 3.06
C CYS A 166 -3.34 -0.59 2.72
N TYR A 167 -2.65 0.54 2.63
CA TYR A 167 -1.25 0.65 2.21
C TYR A 167 -0.41 1.24 3.34
N LEU A 168 0.68 0.58 3.69
CA LEU A 168 1.72 1.17 4.54
C LEU A 168 2.55 2.12 3.68
N VAL A 169 2.74 3.37 4.10
CA VAL A 169 3.57 4.36 3.40
C VAL A 169 4.83 4.66 4.23
N TYR A 170 6.00 4.41 3.64
CA TYR A 170 7.26 4.37 4.37
C TYR A 170 8.48 4.74 3.53
N LYS A 171 9.62 4.97 4.19
CA LYS A 171 10.96 5.10 3.60
C LYS A 171 11.90 4.11 4.27
N LEU A 172 12.80 3.56 3.47
CA LEU A 172 13.82 2.63 3.94
C LEU A 172 15.08 3.39 4.38
N PRO A 173 15.84 2.85 5.34
CA PRO A 173 17.19 3.32 5.61
C PRO A 173 18.13 3.04 4.42
N LYS A 174 19.31 3.67 4.44
CA LYS A 174 20.33 3.48 3.40
C LYS A 174 20.79 2.01 3.31
N ASP A 175 20.97 1.37 4.46
CA ASP A 175 21.24 -0.05 4.54
C ASP A 175 19.91 -0.82 4.60
N GLN A 176 19.64 -1.60 3.56
CA GLN A 176 18.39 -2.35 3.40
C GLN A 176 18.57 -3.85 3.68
N SER A 177 19.72 -4.27 4.21
CA SER A 177 20.04 -5.68 4.44
C SER A 177 19.04 -6.37 5.38
N GLU A 178 18.55 -5.66 6.40
CA GLU A 178 17.54 -6.15 7.35
C GLU A 178 16.14 -6.31 6.72
N PHE A 179 15.88 -5.65 5.60
CA PHE A 179 14.55 -5.54 4.97
C PHE A 179 14.32 -6.49 3.78
N GLN A 180 15.25 -7.42 3.54
CA GLN A 180 15.16 -8.38 2.44
C GLN A 180 14.16 -9.52 2.70
N ALA A 181 13.85 -9.77 3.97
CA ALA A 181 12.95 -10.84 4.37
C ALA A 181 11.48 -10.44 4.19
N PRO A 182 10.58 -11.40 3.87
CA PRO A 182 9.15 -11.13 3.87
C PRO A 182 8.66 -10.80 5.29
N ILE A 183 7.69 -9.90 5.36
CA ILE A 183 7.02 -9.49 6.59
C ILE A 183 5.65 -10.14 6.62
N LEU A 184 5.33 -10.80 7.73
CA LEU A 184 4.00 -11.30 8.03
C LEU A 184 3.12 -10.14 8.47
N VAL A 185 1.96 -10.01 7.85
CA VAL A 185 0.86 -9.14 8.29
C VAL A 185 -0.27 -10.04 8.74
N GLU A 186 -0.66 -9.92 10.01
CA GLU A 186 -1.74 -10.68 10.64
C GLU A 186 -2.87 -9.73 11.04
N ASP A 187 -4.08 -10.00 10.54
CA ASP A 187 -5.29 -9.30 10.97
C ASP A 187 -5.80 -9.89 12.29
N GLN A 188 -5.64 -9.14 13.38
CA GLN A 188 -6.05 -9.51 14.73
C GLN A 188 -7.48 -9.03 15.06
N GLY A 189 -8.16 -8.36 14.13
CA GLY A 189 -9.51 -7.83 14.33
C GLY A 189 -10.63 -8.83 14.04
N ASP A 190 -10.35 -9.86 13.24
CA ASP A 190 -11.31 -10.89 12.85
C ASP A 190 -10.90 -12.27 13.40
N PHE A 191 -11.37 -12.59 14.61
CA PHE A 191 -11.08 -13.86 15.29
C PHE A 191 -11.52 -15.12 14.51
N ASN A 192 -12.29 -14.97 13.43
CA ASN A 192 -12.84 -16.08 12.65
C ASN A 192 -12.16 -16.28 11.29
N SER A 193 -11.19 -15.45 10.90
CA SER A 193 -10.47 -15.64 9.65
C SER A 193 -8.95 -15.60 9.85
N ASN A 194 -8.27 -16.70 9.49
CA ASN A 194 -6.80 -16.82 9.45
C ASN A 194 -6.19 -15.96 8.32
N ARG A 195 -6.53 -14.67 8.25
CA ARG A 195 -6.07 -13.73 7.22
C ARG A 195 -4.71 -13.17 7.59
N HIS A 196 -3.71 -14.03 7.41
CA HIS A 196 -2.32 -13.63 7.37
C HIS A 196 -1.88 -13.48 5.91
N ARG A 197 -1.02 -12.51 5.62
CA ARG A 197 -0.40 -12.34 4.31
C ARG A 197 1.05 -11.95 4.47
N TYR A 198 1.84 -12.26 3.45
CA TYR A 198 3.22 -11.81 3.37
C TYR A 198 3.32 -10.58 2.49
N ILE A 199 4.17 -9.64 2.90
CA ILE A 199 4.54 -8.46 2.13
C ILE A 199 6.06 -8.38 2.05
N PHE A 200 6.57 -7.58 1.12
CA PHE A 200 7.97 -7.21 1.06
C PHE A 200 8.10 -5.69 1.21
N LEU A 201 9.09 -5.23 1.96
CA LEU A 201 9.44 -3.80 2.01
C LEU A 201 10.49 -3.42 0.97
N VAL A 202 11.25 -4.39 0.47
CA VAL A 202 12.16 -4.27 -0.66
C VAL A 202 11.73 -5.26 -1.72
N SER A 203 11.62 -4.84 -2.98
CA SER A 203 11.26 -5.75 -4.06
C SER A 203 12.29 -6.90 -4.11
N PRO A 204 11.85 -8.18 -4.00
CA PRO A 204 12.77 -9.29 -4.11
C PRO A 204 13.39 -9.29 -5.51
N GLN A 205 14.68 -9.58 -5.57
CA GLN A 205 15.36 -9.82 -6.84
C GLN A 205 14.96 -11.23 -7.29
N THR A 206 14.03 -11.35 -8.24
CA THR A 206 13.71 -12.67 -8.80
C THR A 206 14.94 -13.16 -9.57
N PRO A 207 15.55 -14.29 -9.20
CA PRO A 207 16.61 -14.86 -10.01
C PRO A 207 16.05 -15.27 -11.38
N VAL A 208 16.63 -14.72 -12.45
CA VAL A 208 16.32 -15.10 -13.83
C VAL A 208 17.44 -16.01 -14.31
N ILE A 209 17.16 -17.31 -14.46
CA ILE A 209 18.10 -18.19 -15.15
C ILE A 209 17.89 -18.02 -16.65
N ARG A 210 18.96 -17.61 -17.31
CA ARG A 210 19.02 -17.50 -18.77
C ARG A 210 19.77 -18.70 -19.32
N PRO A 211 19.37 -19.24 -20.48
CA PRO A 211 20.31 -20.00 -21.31
C PRO A 211 21.57 -19.15 -21.54
N LYS A 212 22.75 -19.77 -21.58
CA LYS A 212 24.01 -19.07 -21.87
C LYS A 212 23.88 -18.28 -23.19
N ALA A 213 24.58 -17.13 -23.25
CA ALA A 213 24.65 -16.15 -24.35
C ALA A 213 24.32 -16.76 -25.73
N ASP A 214 23.35 -16.25 -26.50
CA ASP A 214 23.58 -15.20 -27.51
C ASP A 214 22.27 -14.59 -28.06
N GLN A 215 21.17 -14.56 -27.30
CA GLN A 215 19.85 -14.19 -27.88
C GLN A 215 19.17 -12.99 -27.20
N ASN A 216 18.69 -12.10 -28.06
CA ASN A 216 18.06 -10.80 -27.83
C ASN A 216 17.30 -10.69 -26.50
N THR A 217 17.72 -9.72 -25.69
CA THR A 217 17.12 -9.35 -24.41
C THR A 217 15.72 -8.78 -24.61
N HIS A 218 14.70 -9.61 -24.42
CA HIS A 218 13.37 -9.12 -24.02
C HIS A 218 13.22 -9.33 -22.53
N ASN A 219 13.20 -8.23 -21.77
CA ASN A 219 12.77 -8.26 -20.38
C ASN A 219 11.26 -8.54 -20.37
N PRO A 220 10.78 -9.63 -19.74
CA PRO A 220 9.35 -9.79 -19.52
C PRO A 220 8.91 -8.71 -18.53
N LEU A 221 8.33 -7.62 -19.06
CA LEU A 221 7.87 -6.47 -18.27
C LEU A 221 6.62 -6.79 -17.43
N ASN A 222 5.89 -7.87 -17.75
CA ASN A 222 4.63 -8.20 -17.10
C ASN A 222 4.84 -9.11 -15.89
N LYS A 223 5.34 -8.54 -14.80
CA LYS A 223 5.36 -9.21 -13.49
C LYS A 223 3.92 -9.53 -13.05
N PRO A 224 3.63 -10.74 -12.53
CA PRO A 224 2.40 -11.01 -11.79
C PRO A 224 2.21 -9.97 -10.69
N LYS A 225 1.00 -9.38 -10.59
CA LYS A 225 0.68 -8.34 -9.60
C LYS A 225 0.53 -8.95 -8.20
N PHE A 226 1.63 -9.36 -7.58
CA PHE A 226 1.61 -9.73 -6.17
C PHE A 226 1.33 -8.46 -5.33
N LYS A 227 0.15 -8.40 -4.72
CA LYS A 227 -0.33 -7.25 -3.95
C LYS A 227 0.62 -6.84 -2.80
N GLY A 228 1.39 -7.79 -2.28
CA GLY A 228 2.38 -7.56 -1.22
C GLY A 228 3.74 -7.04 -1.70
N LEU A 229 3.88 -6.59 -2.96
CA LEU A 229 5.11 -5.96 -3.44
C LEU A 229 5.12 -4.45 -3.16
N PRO A 230 6.29 -3.90 -2.82
CA PRO A 230 6.41 -2.47 -2.60
C PRO A 230 6.47 -1.73 -3.94
N GLN A 231 5.94 -0.51 -3.96
CA GLN A 231 5.94 0.39 -5.11
C GLN A 231 6.46 1.76 -4.68
N GLU A 232 7.27 2.38 -5.52
CA GLU A 232 7.69 3.77 -5.32
C GLU A 232 6.58 4.73 -5.77
N ARG A 233 6.28 5.71 -4.94
CA ARG A 233 5.32 6.78 -5.22
C ARG A 233 6.02 7.97 -5.86
N ASN A 234 5.26 8.80 -6.55
CA ASN A 234 5.76 10.04 -7.17
C ASN A 234 6.28 11.07 -6.16
N ASP A 235 5.92 10.94 -4.87
CA ASP A 235 6.41 11.79 -3.77
C ASP A 235 7.69 11.23 -3.10
N GLY A 236 8.28 10.17 -3.66
CA GLY A 236 9.52 9.55 -3.17
C GLY A 236 9.34 8.69 -1.92
N TRP A 237 8.10 8.44 -1.49
CA TRP A 237 7.78 7.42 -0.49
C TRP A 237 7.58 6.07 -1.16
N MET A 238 7.80 4.99 -0.41
CA MET A 238 7.40 3.64 -0.79
C MET A 238 6.00 3.35 -0.24
N GLU A 239 5.25 2.52 -0.94
CA GLU A 239 4.00 1.94 -0.43
C GLU A 239 3.92 0.44 -0.66
N VAL A 240 3.25 -0.27 0.24
CA VAL A 240 2.93 -1.68 0.07
C VAL A 240 1.55 -1.98 0.62
N GLN A 241 0.79 -2.82 -0.07
CA GLN A 241 -0.55 -3.18 0.37
C GLN A 241 -0.47 -4.19 1.51
N ILE A 242 -1.04 -3.85 2.67
CA ILE A 242 -0.98 -4.65 3.89
C ILE A 242 -2.32 -5.28 4.28
N TRP A 243 -3.44 -4.74 3.81
CA TRP A 243 -4.77 -5.24 4.21
C TRP A 243 -5.87 -4.85 3.21
N GLU A 244 -7.02 -5.51 3.29
CA GLU A 244 -8.21 -5.26 2.46
C GLU A 244 -9.47 -5.48 3.27
N PHE A 245 -10.49 -4.64 3.06
CA PHE A 245 -11.80 -4.81 3.68
C PHE A 245 -12.92 -4.29 2.77
N LEU A 246 -14.14 -4.78 3.00
CA LEU A 246 -15.35 -4.26 2.35
C LEU A 246 -16.00 -3.21 3.26
N ALA A 247 -16.19 -1.98 2.77
CA ALA A 247 -16.92 -0.94 3.48
C ALA A 247 -18.44 -1.22 3.43
N ALA A 248 -18.94 -2.01 4.38
CA ALA A 248 -20.37 -2.29 4.49
C ALA A 248 -21.16 -1.06 4.97
N THR A 249 -22.43 -0.93 4.55
CA THR A 249 -23.30 0.19 4.91
C THR A 249 -23.75 0.18 6.37
N THR A 250 -23.64 -0.97 7.05
CA THR A 250 -24.17 -1.19 8.41
C THR A 250 -23.15 -0.93 9.51
N THR A 251 -21.88 -0.74 9.19
CA THR A 251 -20.80 -0.57 10.17
C THR A 251 -20.49 0.91 10.38
N GLU A 252 -20.64 1.40 11.62
CA GLU A 252 -20.23 2.77 11.97
C GLU A 252 -18.71 2.95 11.93
N THR A 253 -17.99 1.93 12.39
CA THR A 253 -16.53 1.93 12.41
C THR A 253 -15.98 0.58 11.98
N ILE A 254 -14.83 0.60 11.33
CA ILE A 254 -14.12 -0.58 10.82
C ILE A 254 -12.79 -0.66 11.58
N PRO A 255 -12.64 -1.63 12.50
CA PRO A 255 -11.40 -1.79 13.26
C PRO A 255 -10.31 -2.40 12.36
N ALA A 256 -9.16 -1.74 12.31
CA ALA A 256 -7.94 -2.23 11.70
C ALA A 256 -6.96 -2.55 12.83
N CYS A 257 -6.69 -3.83 13.07
CA CYS A 257 -5.71 -4.29 14.04
C CYS A 257 -4.73 -5.23 13.33
N LEU A 258 -3.66 -4.68 12.77
CA LEU A 258 -2.70 -5.42 11.97
C LEU A 258 -1.39 -5.56 12.74
N ALA A 259 -0.99 -6.79 13.03
CA ALA A 259 0.35 -7.07 13.53
C ALA A 259 1.31 -7.26 12.36
N LEU A 260 2.46 -6.58 12.40
CA LEU A 260 3.49 -6.66 11.38
C LEU A 260 4.77 -7.17 12.03
N GLY A 261 5.35 -8.23 11.47
CA GLY A 261 6.57 -8.80 12.02
C GLY A 261 7.27 -9.75 11.06
N THR A 262 8.55 -9.95 11.31
CA THR A 262 9.32 -11.02 10.67
C THR A 262 9.23 -12.28 11.52
N ARG A 263 9.33 -13.45 10.88
CA ARG A 263 9.54 -14.70 11.61
C ARG A 263 11.00 -14.73 12.10
N GLY A 264 11.22 -14.56 13.41
CA GLY A 264 12.53 -14.51 14.07
C GLY A 264 12.89 -13.12 14.63
N ASP A 265 13.93 -13.06 15.46
CA ASP A 265 14.38 -11.85 16.20
C ASP A 265 15.13 -10.83 15.32
N LYS A 266 14.71 -10.65 14.06
CA LYS A 266 15.30 -9.63 13.19
C LYS A 266 14.82 -8.25 13.63
N MET A 267 15.77 -7.38 13.88
CA MET A 267 15.51 -5.96 14.08
C MET A 267 15.18 -5.35 12.71
N LEU A 268 14.15 -4.50 12.67
CA LEU A 268 13.75 -3.73 11.49
C LEU A 268 13.98 -2.25 11.80
N SER A 269 15.25 -1.91 12.03
CA SER A 269 15.62 -0.58 12.48
C SER A 269 15.72 0.40 11.31
N GLY A 270 15.40 1.67 11.56
CA GLY A 270 15.56 2.74 10.57
C GLY A 270 14.41 2.91 9.58
N LEU A 271 13.37 2.06 9.64
CA LEU A 271 12.18 2.23 8.81
C LEU A 271 11.43 3.50 9.23
N ILE A 272 11.23 4.44 8.31
CA ILE A 272 10.46 5.65 8.55
C ILE A 272 9.04 5.44 8.01
N ILE A 273 8.02 5.61 8.83
CA ILE A 273 6.62 5.44 8.47
C ILE A 273 5.93 6.82 8.47
N GLU A 274 5.33 7.18 7.36
CA GLU A 274 4.50 8.39 7.24
C GLU A 274 3.09 8.14 7.78
N GLY A 275 2.54 6.96 7.50
CA GLY A 275 1.19 6.58 7.88
C GLY A 275 0.64 5.42 7.07
N VAL A 276 -0.69 5.30 7.09
CA VAL A 276 -1.43 4.23 6.44
C VAL A 276 -2.52 4.83 5.56
N GLU A 277 -2.50 4.50 4.26
CA GLU A 277 -3.40 5.04 3.24
C GLU A 277 -4.46 4.02 2.81
N PHE A 278 -5.71 4.47 2.72
CA PHE A 278 -6.86 3.67 2.34
C PHE A 278 -7.40 4.15 0.99
N ARG A 279 -7.40 3.25 0.01
CA ARG A 279 -7.86 3.53 -1.36
C ARG A 279 -8.84 2.45 -1.85
N PRO A 280 -9.89 2.82 -2.61
CA PRO A 280 -10.74 1.87 -3.33
C PRO A 280 -9.93 0.98 -4.29
N ILE A 281 -10.38 -0.25 -4.50
CA ILE A 281 -9.85 -1.21 -5.50
C ILE A 281 -10.93 -1.80 -6.40
#